data_AF-A0A2E2C290-F1
#
_entry.id   AF-A0A2E2C290-F1
#
_cell.length_a   1.000
_cell.length_b   1.000
_cell.length_c   1.000
_cell.angle_alpha   90.00
_cell.angle_beta   90.00
_cell.angle_gamma   90.00
#
_symmetry.space_group_name_H-M   'P 1'
#
loop_
_entity.id
_entity.type
_entity.pdbx_description
1 polymer ?
#
loop_
_entity_poly.entity_id
_entity_poly.type
_entity_poly.pdbx_seq_one_letter_code
_entity_poly.pdbx_strand_id
1 'polypeptide(L)'
;MDKPKEPRWLRLGITEEHYSKTVKSINLDIKNEGSYVDRKAFGHHFSDIGRQNDLFSNLNILQLLHLQYEDAFKTTHETLEFMSNLVVDYFLGDWRDNACCSDGEGMTRDECRKELEWQDPLREGLVAITVSQDNENLEKLCTYPDEDLFFDEGSWDRIKDDNTCFIVLARFIREKSLDSSQELVTRLEKSRRKRPKLFIAVLKAIAEHDKDRIRAAMLDYMKQYIKVELDKDVSIIISIDGTILWNLAVMKCGELEPLDQELMDFIITRESLGLNS
;
A
#
# COMPACT_ATOMS: atom_id res chain seq x y z
N MET A 1 4.50 35.39 13.04
CA MET A 1 5.32 34.43 12.29
C MET A 1 5.21 33.12 13.04
N ASP A 2 4.41 32.19 12.52
CA ASP A 2 4.31 30.87 13.13
C ASP A 2 5.66 30.18 13.00
N LYS A 3 6.12 29.56 14.10
CA LYS A 3 7.34 28.75 14.05
C LYS A 3 7.15 27.68 12.98
N PRO A 4 8.16 27.39 12.13
CA PRO A 4 8.08 26.26 11.22
C PRO A 4 7.79 25.01 12.06
N LYS A 5 6.73 24.28 11.69
CA LYS A 5 6.44 22.99 12.31
C LYS A 5 7.67 22.10 12.09
N GLU A 6 8.15 21.47 13.16
CA GLU A 6 9.23 20.49 13.09
C GLU A 6 8.89 19.44 12.02
N PRO A 7 9.79 19.09 11.09
CA PRO A 7 9.56 18.04 10.10
C PRO A 7 9.09 16.70 10.71
N ARG A 8 8.23 15.96 10.00
CA ARG A 8 7.71 14.66 10.47
C ARG A 8 8.82 13.67 10.79
N TRP A 9 9.83 13.56 9.93
CA TRP A 9 10.93 12.63 10.14
C TRP A 9 11.71 12.85 11.45
N LEU A 10 11.86 14.12 11.88
CA LEU A 10 12.48 14.46 13.16
C LEU A 10 11.62 13.99 14.34
N ARG A 11 10.29 14.18 14.26
CA ARG A 11 9.35 13.71 15.30
C ARG A 11 9.35 12.19 15.45
N LEU A 12 9.59 11.46 14.36
CA LEU A 12 9.71 10.00 14.37
C LEU A 12 11.08 9.50 14.88
N GLY A 13 12.02 10.42 15.14
CA GLY A 13 13.36 10.10 15.63
C GLY A 13 14.29 9.55 14.54
N ILE A 14 14.07 9.91 13.28
CA ILE A 14 14.92 9.50 12.16
C ILE A 14 16.15 10.40 12.13
N THR A 15 17.33 9.80 11.96
CA THR A 15 18.58 10.55 11.92
C THR A 15 18.82 11.18 10.54
N GLU A 16 19.55 12.30 10.50
CA GLU A 16 19.97 12.93 9.23
C GLU A 16 20.81 12.00 8.34
N GLU A 17 21.56 11.07 8.95
CA GLU A 17 22.35 10.08 8.22
C GLU A 17 21.46 9.05 7.54
N HIS A 18 20.47 8.49 8.26
CA HIS A 18 19.48 7.59 7.69
C HIS A 18 18.70 8.32 6.57
N TYR A 19 18.26 9.55 6.85
CA TYR A 19 17.62 10.44 5.88
C TYR A 19 18.43 10.55 4.57
N SER A 20 19.71 10.92 4.67
CA SER A 20 20.57 11.15 3.50
C SER A 20 20.81 9.88 2.68
N LYS A 21 20.92 8.71 3.32
CA LYS A 21 21.12 7.43 2.63
C LYS A 21 19.85 6.97 1.93
N THR A 22 18.71 7.05 2.63
CA THR A 22 17.40 6.62 2.12
C THR A 22 16.98 7.48 0.92
N VAL A 23 17.07 8.81 1.01
CA VAL A 23 16.74 9.70 -0.12
C VAL A 23 17.63 9.43 -1.34
N LYS A 24 18.95 9.27 -1.14
CA LYS A 24 19.88 9.00 -2.24
C LYS A 24 19.60 7.66 -2.93
N SER A 25 19.28 6.62 -2.18
CA SER A 25 18.92 5.32 -2.75
C SER A 25 17.65 5.42 -3.58
N ILE A 26 16.59 5.98 -3.00
CA ILE A 26 15.28 6.12 -3.67
C ILE A 26 15.41 6.94 -4.96
N ASN A 27 16.09 8.08 -4.91
CA ASN A 27 16.30 8.92 -6.09
C ASN A 27 17.20 8.28 -7.15
N LEU A 28 18.08 7.33 -6.78
CA LEU A 28 18.88 6.58 -7.74
C LEU A 28 18.02 5.53 -8.46
N ASP A 29 17.14 4.86 -7.74
CA ASP A 29 16.24 3.83 -8.28
C ASP A 29 15.25 4.45 -9.29
N ILE A 30 14.72 5.63 -9.00
CA ILE A 30 13.75 6.35 -9.87
C ILE A 30 14.39 6.89 -11.15
N LYS A 31 15.68 7.27 -11.13
CA LYS A 31 16.38 7.61 -12.37
C LYS A 31 16.40 6.44 -13.35
N ASN A 32 16.19 5.23 -12.83
CA ASN A 32 16.07 4.03 -13.63
C ASN A 32 14.62 3.62 -13.94
N GLU A 33 13.61 4.31 -13.39
CA GLU A 33 12.17 4.04 -13.57
C GLU A 33 11.78 4.11 -15.05
N GLY A 34 11.08 3.10 -15.56
CA GLY A 34 10.75 2.98 -16.98
C GLY A 34 11.97 2.88 -17.91
N SER A 35 13.18 3.15 -17.43
CA SER A 35 14.44 2.94 -18.13
C SER A 35 14.90 1.49 -17.97
N TYR A 36 14.04 0.59 -18.39
CA TYR A 36 14.45 -0.74 -18.82
C TYR A 36 15.14 -0.61 -20.19
N VAL A 37 16.17 0.23 -20.27
CA VAL A 37 16.94 0.49 -21.50
C VAL A 37 18.02 -0.58 -21.62
N ASP A 38 17.70 -1.59 -22.42
CA ASP A 38 18.55 -2.13 -23.48
C ASP A 38 20.03 -2.37 -23.13
N ARG A 39 20.29 -3.14 -22.06
CA ARG A 39 21.54 -3.89 -21.99
C ARG A 39 21.37 -5.17 -22.79
N LYS A 40 21.53 -5.04 -24.12
CA LYS A 40 21.75 -6.11 -25.12
C LYS A 40 22.32 -7.42 -24.55
N ALA A 41 21.50 -8.25 -23.94
CA ALA A 41 21.75 -9.64 -23.60
C ALA A 41 20.48 -10.16 -22.90
N PHE A 42 19.69 -10.96 -23.63
CA PHE A 42 18.55 -11.75 -23.13
C PHE A 42 17.23 -11.00 -22.86
N GLY A 43 16.41 -10.85 -23.91
CA GLY A 43 15.00 -11.27 -23.92
C GLY A 43 13.94 -10.72 -22.95
N HIS A 44 14.22 -9.75 -22.09
CA HIS A 44 13.22 -9.29 -21.10
C HIS A 44 12.51 -8.00 -21.55
N HIS A 45 11.31 -8.15 -22.09
CA HIS A 45 10.33 -7.06 -22.25
C HIS A 45 9.57 -6.88 -20.93
N PHE A 46 9.41 -5.63 -20.46
CA PHE A 46 8.45 -5.18 -19.42
C PHE A 46 7.93 -6.30 -18.49
N SER A 47 8.79 -6.80 -17.60
CA SER A 47 8.46 -7.90 -16.72
C SER A 47 7.61 -7.45 -15.53
N ASP A 48 6.97 -8.42 -14.89
CA ASP A 48 6.38 -8.31 -13.56
C ASP A 48 7.35 -7.66 -12.56
N ILE A 49 8.60 -8.16 -12.49
CA ILE A 49 9.65 -7.66 -11.59
C ILE A 49 9.90 -6.16 -11.78
N GLY A 50 9.91 -5.68 -13.03
CA GLY A 50 10.05 -4.26 -13.30
C GLY A 50 8.93 -3.44 -12.66
N ARG A 51 7.69 -3.82 -12.93
CA ARG A 51 6.51 -3.13 -12.39
C ARG A 51 6.45 -3.16 -10.87
N GLN A 52 6.81 -4.27 -10.24
CA GLN A 52 6.92 -4.35 -8.77
C GLN A 52 7.94 -3.35 -8.24
N ASN A 53 9.14 -3.30 -8.83
CA ASN A 53 10.18 -2.35 -8.43
C ASN A 53 9.72 -0.89 -8.61
N ASP A 54 8.99 -0.59 -9.69
CA ASP A 54 8.44 0.74 -9.92
C ASP A 54 7.37 1.10 -8.88
N LEU A 55 6.47 0.18 -8.51
CA LEU A 55 5.49 0.38 -7.44
C LEU A 55 6.18 0.63 -6.08
N PHE A 56 7.13 -0.22 -5.70
CA PHE A 56 7.89 -0.08 -4.47
C PHE A 56 8.67 1.25 -4.41
N SER A 57 9.35 1.60 -5.50
CA SER A 57 10.12 2.84 -5.60
C SER A 57 9.22 4.08 -5.48
N ASN A 58 8.04 4.06 -6.09
CA ASN A 58 7.10 5.17 -6.00
C ASN A 58 6.40 5.24 -4.63
N LEU A 59 6.16 4.11 -3.95
CA LEU A 59 5.71 4.13 -2.55
C LEU A 59 6.73 4.84 -1.66
N ASN A 60 8.03 4.57 -1.88
CA ASN A 60 9.10 5.26 -1.18
C ASN A 60 9.07 6.77 -1.44
N ILE A 61 8.78 7.25 -2.66
CA ILE A 61 8.58 8.68 -2.93
C ILE A 61 7.42 9.24 -2.12
N LEU A 62 6.26 8.56 -2.10
CA LEU A 62 5.10 9.01 -1.33
C LEU A 62 5.44 9.13 0.16
N GLN A 63 6.20 8.17 0.69
CA GLN A 63 6.71 8.27 2.04
C GLN A 63 7.64 9.48 2.20
N LEU A 64 8.54 9.76 1.25
CA LEU A 64 9.43 10.90 1.36
C LEU A 64 8.65 12.23 1.40
N LEU A 65 7.67 12.36 0.51
CA LEU A 65 6.75 13.50 0.45
C LEU A 65 5.95 13.63 1.75
N HIS A 66 5.42 12.51 2.25
CA HIS A 66 4.72 12.46 3.53
C HIS A 66 5.64 12.94 4.65
N LEU A 67 6.88 12.49 4.72
CA LEU A 67 7.81 12.86 5.78
C LEU A 67 8.36 14.28 5.64
N GLN A 68 7.97 15.01 4.58
CA GLN A 68 8.41 16.36 4.27
C GLN A 68 9.92 16.44 4.03
N TYR A 69 10.47 15.42 3.37
CA TYR A 69 11.83 15.45 2.91
C TYR A 69 11.96 16.36 1.68
N GLU A 70 13.00 17.19 1.70
CA GLU A 70 13.39 18.00 0.55
C GLU A 70 13.94 17.07 -0.55
N ASP A 71 13.78 17.47 -1.83
CA ASP A 71 14.33 16.79 -3.01
C ASP A 71 13.70 15.44 -3.44
N ALA A 72 12.39 15.26 -3.24
CA ALA A 72 11.67 14.18 -3.92
C ALA A 72 11.70 14.38 -5.45
N PHE A 73 12.05 13.33 -6.20
CA PHE A 73 12.21 13.40 -7.68
C PHE A 73 10.90 13.71 -8.42
N LYS A 74 9.75 13.33 -7.85
CA LYS A 74 8.41 13.53 -8.41
C LYS A 74 7.52 14.30 -7.46
N THR A 75 6.54 15.00 -8.02
CA THR A 75 5.47 15.62 -7.23
C THR A 75 4.49 14.56 -6.70
N THR A 76 3.73 14.94 -5.67
CA THR A 76 2.64 14.10 -5.14
C THR A 76 1.68 13.61 -6.22
N HIS A 77 1.25 14.49 -7.12
CA HIS A 77 0.25 14.16 -8.13
C HIS A 77 0.81 13.16 -9.15
N GLU A 78 2.01 13.40 -9.66
CA GLU A 78 2.69 12.49 -10.61
C GLU A 78 2.87 11.09 -10.01
N THR A 79 3.31 11.00 -8.76
CA THR A 79 3.53 9.71 -8.09
C THR A 79 2.22 8.96 -7.86
N LEU A 80 1.16 9.63 -7.38
CA LEU A 80 -0.13 8.99 -7.13
C LEU A 80 -0.80 8.51 -8.42
N GLU A 81 -0.78 9.32 -9.47
CA GLU A 81 -1.36 8.98 -10.78
C GLU A 81 -0.61 7.78 -11.39
N PHE A 82 0.73 7.83 -11.39
CA PHE A 82 1.56 6.75 -11.90
C PHE A 82 1.29 5.42 -11.17
N MET A 83 1.35 5.42 -9.84
CA MET A 83 1.12 4.19 -9.05
C MET A 83 -0.28 3.62 -9.23
N SER A 84 -1.31 4.48 -9.23
CA SER A 84 -2.71 4.05 -9.36
C SER A 84 -2.96 3.37 -10.71
N ASN A 85 -2.38 3.91 -11.79
CA ASN A 85 -2.47 3.31 -13.11
C ASN A 85 -1.59 2.05 -13.22
N LEU A 86 -0.37 2.10 -12.68
CA LEU A 86 0.58 0.99 -12.75
C LEU A 86 0.09 -0.24 -12.02
N VAL A 87 -0.54 -0.11 -10.86
CA VAL A 87 -1.07 -1.30 -10.14
C VAL A 87 -2.23 -1.95 -10.90
N VAL A 88 -3.08 -1.15 -11.54
CA VAL A 88 -4.15 -1.69 -12.40
C VAL A 88 -3.57 -2.37 -13.63
N ASP A 89 -2.57 -1.77 -14.29
CA ASP A 89 -1.83 -2.41 -15.38
C ASP A 89 -1.15 -3.70 -14.90
N TYR A 90 -0.48 -3.67 -13.75
CA TYR A 90 0.16 -4.84 -13.17
C TYR A 90 -0.83 -6.00 -13.05
N PHE A 91 -2.02 -5.79 -12.46
CA PHE A 91 -3.01 -6.85 -12.23
C PHE A 91 -3.89 -7.22 -13.43
N LEU A 92 -4.25 -6.25 -14.26
CA LEU A 92 -5.32 -6.36 -15.26
C LEU A 92 -4.89 -5.97 -16.68
N GLY A 93 -3.67 -5.49 -16.85
CA GLY A 93 -3.10 -5.11 -18.15
C GLY A 93 -2.78 -6.29 -19.06
N ASP A 94 -2.51 -5.99 -20.32
CA ASP A 94 -2.21 -6.95 -21.39
C ASP A 94 -0.70 -7.20 -21.57
N TRP A 95 0.15 -6.60 -20.72
CA TRP A 95 1.59 -6.78 -20.79
C TRP A 95 2.01 -8.25 -20.63
N ARG A 96 1.23 -9.03 -19.90
CA ARG A 96 1.44 -10.48 -19.65
C ARG A 96 1.38 -11.30 -20.93
N ASP A 97 0.55 -10.87 -21.89
CA ASP A 97 0.39 -11.53 -23.19
C ASP A 97 1.65 -11.34 -24.07
N ASN A 98 2.52 -10.39 -23.72
CA ASN A 98 3.68 -9.98 -24.51
C ASN A 98 5.02 -10.00 -23.74
N ALA A 99 5.00 -10.20 -22.43
CA ALA A 99 6.19 -10.18 -21.59
C ALA A 99 6.76 -11.59 -21.45
N CYS A 100 8.02 -11.77 -21.84
CA CYS A 100 8.77 -12.97 -21.49
C CYS A 100 8.87 -13.04 -19.97
N CYS A 101 8.21 -14.02 -19.36
CA CYS A 101 8.49 -14.40 -17.99
C CYS A 101 9.92 -14.97 -17.91
N SER A 102 10.45 -15.21 -16.72
CA SER A 102 11.87 -15.60 -16.52
C SER A 102 12.36 -16.75 -17.42
N ASP A 103 11.44 -17.55 -17.95
CA ASP A 103 11.69 -18.73 -18.79
C ASP A 103 11.47 -18.50 -20.30
N GLY A 104 11.17 -17.28 -20.74
CA GLY A 104 11.16 -16.89 -22.16
C GLY A 104 9.84 -17.08 -22.92
N GLU A 105 8.80 -17.59 -22.26
CA GLU A 105 7.43 -17.64 -22.79
C GLU A 105 6.53 -16.68 -21.99
N GLY A 106 5.56 -16.06 -22.64
CA GLY A 106 4.57 -15.22 -21.96
C GLY A 106 3.61 -16.08 -21.12
N MET A 107 3.14 -15.54 -19.99
CA MET A 107 2.16 -16.21 -19.15
C MET A 107 0.73 -15.83 -19.56
N THR A 108 -0.14 -16.83 -19.66
CA THR A 108 -1.59 -16.59 -19.73
C THR A 108 -2.12 -15.97 -18.44
N ARG A 109 -3.30 -15.35 -18.52
CA ARG A 109 -3.97 -14.78 -17.33
C ARG A 109 -4.18 -15.80 -16.20
N ASP A 110 -4.51 -17.04 -16.54
CA ASP A 110 -4.73 -18.11 -15.57
C ASP A 110 -3.43 -18.57 -14.91
N GLU A 111 -2.31 -18.55 -15.62
CA GLU A 111 -0.98 -18.84 -15.07
C GLU A 111 -0.53 -17.72 -14.15
N CYS A 112 -0.62 -16.46 -14.58
CA CYS A 112 -0.31 -15.33 -13.71
C CYS A 112 -1.18 -15.33 -12.45
N ARG A 113 -2.46 -15.72 -12.53
CA ARG A 113 -3.32 -15.80 -11.34
C ARG A 113 -2.79 -16.79 -10.29
N LYS A 114 -2.04 -17.81 -10.72
CA LYS A 114 -1.47 -18.84 -9.85
C LYS A 114 -0.04 -18.58 -9.39
N GLU A 115 0.70 -17.75 -10.13
CA GLU A 115 2.15 -17.61 -9.94
C GLU A 115 2.60 -16.17 -9.65
N LEU A 116 1.81 -15.17 -10.05
CA LEU A 116 2.20 -13.77 -9.91
C LEU A 116 2.06 -13.29 -8.47
N GLU A 117 3.18 -12.91 -7.86
CA GLU A 117 3.21 -12.20 -6.58
C GLU A 117 2.26 -11.01 -6.62
N TRP A 118 1.42 -10.90 -5.60
CA TRP A 118 0.28 -10.00 -5.61
C TRP A 118 0.15 -9.21 -4.34
N GLN A 119 0.68 -9.67 -3.21
CA GLN A 119 0.37 -9.04 -1.94
C GLN A 119 1.02 -7.65 -1.83
N ASP A 120 2.34 -7.55 -2.04
CA ASP A 120 3.04 -6.27 -1.97
C ASP A 120 2.61 -5.29 -3.07
N PRO A 121 2.54 -5.67 -4.36
CA PRO A 121 2.06 -4.78 -5.42
C PRO A 121 0.64 -4.25 -5.17
N LEU A 122 -0.26 -5.10 -4.65
CA LEU A 122 -1.61 -4.70 -4.28
C LEU A 122 -1.57 -3.65 -3.17
N ARG A 123 -0.78 -3.89 -2.12
CA ARG A 123 -0.68 -3.00 -0.95
C ARG A 123 -0.08 -1.65 -1.33
N GLU A 124 0.98 -1.64 -2.11
CA GLU A 124 1.63 -0.43 -2.62
C GLU A 124 0.68 0.41 -3.46
N GLY A 125 -0.01 -0.22 -4.42
CA GLY A 125 -0.98 0.49 -5.25
C GLY A 125 -2.23 0.96 -4.48
N LEU A 126 -2.72 0.17 -3.52
CA LEU A 126 -3.86 0.58 -2.67
C LEU A 126 -3.55 1.81 -1.83
N VAL A 127 -2.29 2.03 -1.41
CA VAL A 127 -1.89 3.30 -0.77
C VAL A 127 -2.17 4.47 -1.71
N ALA A 128 -1.67 4.40 -2.95
CA ALA A 128 -1.85 5.49 -3.91
C ALA A 128 -3.34 5.73 -4.21
N ILE A 129 -4.09 4.67 -4.49
CA ILE A 129 -5.52 4.72 -4.86
C ILE A 129 -6.38 5.28 -3.71
N THR A 130 -6.18 4.81 -2.48
CA THR A 130 -7.00 5.27 -1.35
C THR A 130 -6.70 6.72 -0.97
N VAL A 131 -5.42 7.13 -1.02
CA VAL A 131 -5.01 8.51 -0.75
C VAL A 131 -5.51 9.46 -1.85
N SER A 132 -5.41 9.08 -3.12
CA SER A 132 -5.92 9.88 -4.25
C SER A 132 -7.46 9.92 -4.29
N GLN A 133 -8.12 8.99 -3.59
CA GLN A 133 -9.56 8.74 -3.64
C GLN A 133 -10.04 8.32 -5.04
N ASP A 134 -9.19 7.61 -5.77
CA ASP A 134 -9.48 7.08 -7.10
C ASP A 134 -10.44 5.87 -7.00
N ASN A 135 -11.74 6.16 -6.89
CA ASN A 135 -12.76 5.13 -6.78
C ASN A 135 -12.80 4.22 -8.01
N GLU A 136 -12.46 4.72 -9.20
CA GLU A 136 -12.51 3.94 -10.44
C GLU A 136 -11.43 2.83 -10.41
N ASN A 137 -10.18 3.20 -10.13
CA ASN A 137 -9.12 2.22 -10.04
C ASN A 137 -9.25 1.35 -8.79
N LEU A 138 -9.83 1.86 -7.69
CA LEU A 138 -10.16 1.04 -6.53
C LEU A 138 -11.12 -0.09 -6.87
N GLU A 139 -12.23 0.22 -7.56
CA GLU A 139 -13.22 -0.78 -7.97
C GLU A 139 -12.62 -1.81 -8.94
N LYS A 140 -11.83 -1.37 -9.93
CA LYS A 140 -11.12 -2.26 -10.86
C LYS A 140 -10.13 -3.17 -10.13
N LEU A 141 -9.22 -2.60 -9.35
CA LEU A 141 -8.18 -3.36 -8.66
C LEU A 141 -8.77 -4.42 -7.73
N CYS A 142 -9.85 -4.08 -7.01
CA CYS A 142 -10.53 -5.01 -6.12
C CYS A 142 -11.28 -6.15 -6.84
N THR A 143 -11.32 -6.20 -8.18
CA THR A 143 -11.78 -7.41 -8.90
C THR A 143 -10.74 -8.52 -8.95
N TYR A 144 -9.46 -8.22 -8.70
CA TYR A 144 -8.39 -9.21 -8.81
C TYR A 144 -8.32 -10.16 -7.59
N PRO A 145 -8.26 -9.67 -6.32
CA PRO A 145 -8.09 -10.54 -5.16
C PRO A 145 -9.30 -11.45 -4.94
N ASP A 146 -9.05 -12.75 -4.85
CA ASP A 146 -10.05 -13.76 -4.47
C ASP A 146 -9.39 -15.01 -3.84
N GLU A 147 -10.21 -15.95 -3.37
CA GLU A 147 -9.77 -17.11 -2.59
C GLU A 147 -8.93 -18.15 -3.36
N ASP A 148 -8.92 -18.08 -4.69
CA ASP A 148 -8.13 -18.96 -5.56
C ASP A 148 -6.70 -18.46 -5.83
N LEU A 149 -6.35 -17.26 -5.36
CA LEU A 149 -4.96 -16.81 -5.35
C LEU A 149 -4.11 -17.69 -4.44
N PHE A 150 -2.88 -17.93 -4.86
CA PHE A 150 -1.92 -18.65 -4.03
C PHE A 150 -1.53 -17.85 -2.79
N PHE A 151 -0.98 -18.56 -1.81
CA PHE A 151 -0.41 -17.93 -0.63
C PHE A 151 0.94 -17.30 -0.99
N ASP A 152 0.90 -15.98 -1.13
CA ASP A 152 2.06 -15.11 -1.28
C ASP A 152 2.57 -14.67 0.11
N GLU A 153 3.79 -15.06 0.44
CA GLU A 153 4.47 -14.68 1.69
C GLU A 153 4.88 -13.20 1.72
N GLY A 154 4.98 -12.58 0.54
CA GLY A 154 5.42 -11.21 0.34
C GLY A 154 6.78 -10.91 0.97
N SER A 155 7.11 -9.63 1.00
CA SER A 155 8.08 -9.09 1.93
C SER A 155 7.41 -9.07 3.32
N TRP A 156 8.16 -9.22 4.42
CA TRP A 156 7.66 -9.06 5.81
C TRP A 156 6.99 -10.27 6.50
N ASP A 157 7.36 -11.52 6.16
CA ASP A 157 6.93 -12.76 6.86
C ASP A 157 5.39 -12.83 7.03
N ARG A 158 4.68 -12.57 5.93
CA ARG A 158 3.22 -12.53 5.95
C ARG A 158 2.68 -13.94 5.98
N ILE A 159 1.55 -14.10 6.65
CA ILE A 159 0.88 -15.40 6.75
C ILE A 159 -0.42 -15.40 5.96
N LYS A 160 -0.99 -16.59 5.75
CA LYS A 160 -2.25 -16.78 5.01
C LYS A 160 -3.40 -15.88 5.51
N ASP A 161 -3.45 -15.60 6.80
CA ASP A 161 -4.45 -14.69 7.37
C ASP A 161 -4.26 -13.23 6.91
N ASP A 162 -3.02 -12.78 6.68
CA ASP A 162 -2.76 -11.44 6.14
C ASP A 162 -3.31 -11.32 4.71
N ASN A 163 -3.09 -12.32 3.86
CA ASN A 163 -3.65 -12.36 2.50
C ASN A 163 -5.18 -12.38 2.53
N THR A 164 -5.74 -13.13 3.48
CA THR A 164 -7.20 -13.19 3.67
C THR A 164 -7.78 -11.80 4.00
N CYS A 165 -7.06 -10.95 4.75
CA CYS A 165 -7.52 -9.59 5.04
C CYS A 165 -7.76 -8.79 3.76
N PHE A 166 -6.86 -8.89 2.78
CA PHE A 166 -6.99 -8.19 1.50
C PHE A 166 -8.06 -8.79 0.59
N ILE A 167 -8.32 -10.09 0.66
CA ILE A 167 -9.47 -10.72 -0.01
C ILE A 167 -10.79 -10.19 0.57
N VAL A 168 -10.91 -10.13 1.89
CA VAL A 168 -12.11 -9.59 2.56
C VAL A 168 -12.27 -8.10 2.26
N LEU A 169 -11.19 -7.33 2.26
CA LEU A 169 -11.19 -5.92 1.84
C LEU A 169 -11.72 -5.78 0.41
N ALA A 170 -11.18 -6.55 -0.55
CA ALA A 170 -11.59 -6.49 -1.94
C ALA A 170 -13.08 -6.82 -2.10
N ARG A 171 -13.59 -7.87 -1.44
CA ARG A 171 -15.02 -8.22 -1.41
C ARG A 171 -15.87 -7.09 -0.82
N PHE A 172 -15.45 -6.51 0.30
CA PHE A 172 -16.13 -5.35 0.89
C PHE A 172 -16.22 -4.17 -0.08
N ILE A 173 -15.15 -3.86 -0.81
CA ILE A 173 -15.16 -2.78 -1.81
C ILE A 173 -16.16 -3.09 -2.94
N ARG A 174 -16.12 -4.30 -3.50
CA ARG A 174 -17.00 -4.72 -4.61
C ARG A 174 -18.47 -4.75 -4.20
N GLU A 175 -18.77 -5.31 -3.04
CA GLU A 175 -20.13 -5.64 -2.61
C GLU A 175 -20.73 -4.62 -1.66
N LYS A 176 -19.92 -3.70 -1.14
CA LYS A 176 -20.32 -2.65 -0.18
C LYS A 176 -20.91 -3.22 1.12
N SER A 177 -20.61 -4.47 1.43
CA SER A 177 -21.00 -5.19 2.65
C SER A 177 -19.96 -6.26 2.98
N LEU A 178 -19.95 -6.71 4.24
CA LEU A 178 -19.14 -7.85 4.71
C LEU A 178 -19.92 -9.18 4.75
N ASP A 179 -21.21 -9.17 4.41
CA ASP A 179 -22.11 -10.33 4.59
C ASP A 179 -21.63 -11.59 3.86
N SER A 180 -21.15 -11.45 2.62
CA SER A 180 -20.61 -12.56 1.82
C SER A 180 -19.27 -13.11 2.33
N SER A 181 -18.60 -12.34 3.18
CA SER A 181 -17.28 -12.64 3.71
C SER A 181 -17.32 -13.07 5.18
N GLN A 182 -18.51 -13.31 5.73
CA GLN A 182 -18.69 -13.57 7.16
C GLN A 182 -17.88 -14.77 7.68
N GLU A 183 -17.71 -15.83 6.88
CA GLU A 183 -16.87 -16.97 7.23
C GLU A 183 -15.39 -16.57 7.37
N LEU A 184 -14.87 -15.81 6.38
CA LEU A 184 -13.50 -15.31 6.39
C LEU A 184 -13.27 -14.32 7.53
N VAL A 185 -14.21 -13.40 7.77
CA VAL A 185 -14.20 -12.46 8.90
C VAL A 185 -14.12 -13.23 10.22
N THR A 186 -14.97 -14.24 10.41
CA THR A 186 -15.00 -15.06 11.63
C THR A 186 -13.69 -15.83 11.83
N ARG A 187 -13.08 -16.31 10.74
CA ARG A 187 -11.76 -16.95 10.77
C ARG A 187 -10.68 -15.98 11.24
N LEU A 188 -10.64 -14.78 10.67
CA LEU A 188 -9.66 -13.74 11.00
C LEU A 188 -9.80 -13.24 12.44
N GLU A 189 -11.02 -13.08 12.94
CA GLU A 189 -11.30 -12.77 14.35
C GLU A 189 -10.78 -13.85 15.32
N LYS A 190 -10.64 -15.10 14.85
CA LYS A 190 -10.08 -16.21 15.63
C LYS A 190 -8.58 -16.41 15.42
N SER A 191 -7.94 -15.62 14.54
CA SER A 191 -6.50 -15.72 14.25
C SER A 191 -5.67 -15.63 15.53
N ARG A 192 -4.58 -16.40 15.62
CA ARG A 192 -3.65 -16.31 16.77
C ARG A 192 -2.83 -15.01 16.72
N ARG A 193 -2.66 -14.42 15.53
CA ARG A 193 -1.93 -13.17 15.34
C ARG A 193 -2.85 -11.96 15.58
N LYS A 194 -2.27 -10.87 16.09
CA LYS A 194 -3.02 -9.64 16.37
C LYS A 194 -3.33 -8.83 15.11
N ARG A 195 -2.40 -8.77 14.16
CA ARG A 195 -2.53 -7.95 12.94
C ARG A 195 -3.81 -8.26 12.15
N PRO A 196 -4.13 -9.52 11.78
CA PRO A 196 -5.38 -9.81 11.05
C PRO A 196 -6.65 -9.47 11.84
N LYS A 197 -6.64 -9.71 13.17
CA LYS A 197 -7.75 -9.37 14.06
C LYS A 197 -8.02 -7.86 14.07
N LEU A 198 -6.98 -7.06 14.24
CA LEU A 198 -7.07 -5.61 14.30
C LEU A 198 -7.45 -5.03 12.95
N PHE A 199 -6.91 -5.57 11.85
CA PHE A 199 -7.29 -5.18 10.49
C PHE A 199 -8.81 -5.32 10.27
N ILE A 200 -9.36 -6.49 10.59
CA ILE A 200 -10.80 -6.74 10.42
C ILE A 200 -11.66 -5.94 11.40
N ALA A 201 -11.17 -5.66 12.61
CA ALA A 201 -11.87 -4.76 13.54
C ALA A 201 -12.05 -3.36 12.94
N VAL A 202 -11.01 -2.82 12.30
CA VAL A 202 -11.10 -1.54 11.58
C VAL A 202 -12.08 -1.65 10.42
N LEU A 203 -11.96 -2.68 9.57
CA LEU A 203 -12.81 -2.86 8.40
C LEU A 203 -14.30 -3.00 8.76
N LYS A 204 -14.62 -3.70 9.85
CA LYS A 204 -15.98 -3.78 10.39
C LYS A 204 -16.52 -2.43 10.82
N ALA A 205 -15.71 -1.63 11.52
CA ALA A 205 -16.11 -0.29 11.93
C ALA A 205 -16.35 0.64 10.70
N ILE A 206 -15.55 0.48 9.63
CA ILE A 206 -15.76 1.17 8.35
C ILE A 206 -17.09 0.75 7.72
N ALA A 207 -17.39 -0.56 7.66
CA ALA A 207 -18.63 -1.09 7.10
C ALA A 207 -19.88 -0.63 7.88
N GLU A 208 -19.75 -0.44 9.20
CA GLU A 208 -20.78 0.08 10.09
C GLU A 208 -20.93 1.61 10.03
N HIS A 209 -20.04 2.31 9.32
CA HIS A 209 -19.93 3.79 9.30
C HIS A 209 -19.80 4.43 10.69
N ASP A 210 -19.24 3.70 11.67
CA ASP A 210 -19.10 4.15 13.05
C ASP A 210 -17.73 4.82 13.26
N LYS A 211 -17.70 6.15 13.18
CA LYS A 211 -16.46 6.95 13.28
C LYS A 211 -15.71 6.76 14.60
N ASP A 212 -16.44 6.59 15.71
CA ASP A 212 -15.83 6.41 17.03
C ASP A 212 -15.15 5.04 17.12
N ARG A 213 -15.81 3.99 16.60
CA ARG A 213 -15.22 2.66 16.50
C ARG A 213 -14.06 2.61 15.52
N ILE A 214 -14.13 3.32 14.39
CA ILE A 214 -13.03 3.43 13.43
C ILE A 214 -11.81 4.01 14.15
N ARG A 215 -11.97 5.13 14.86
CA ARG A 215 -10.89 5.77 15.59
C ARG A 215 -10.29 4.84 16.66
N ALA A 216 -11.13 4.17 17.45
CA ALA A 216 -10.67 3.24 18.48
C ALA A 216 -9.93 2.04 17.90
N ALA A 217 -10.44 1.42 16.83
CA ALA A 217 -9.81 0.28 16.18
C ALA A 217 -8.50 0.67 15.49
N MET A 218 -8.46 1.83 14.83
CA MET A 218 -7.24 2.38 14.21
C MET A 218 -6.17 2.67 15.27
N LEU A 219 -6.54 3.19 16.43
CA LEU A 219 -5.62 3.41 17.55
C LEU A 219 -4.94 2.09 17.97
N ASP A 220 -5.72 1.03 18.16
CA ASP A 220 -5.19 -0.28 18.54
C ASP A 220 -4.32 -0.91 17.44
N TYR A 221 -4.74 -0.76 16.18
CA TYR A 221 -3.97 -1.20 15.02
C TYR A 221 -2.59 -0.51 14.97
N MET A 222 -2.56 0.82 15.06
CA MET A 222 -1.30 1.59 14.97
C MET A 222 -0.38 1.35 16.16
N LYS A 223 -0.92 1.16 17.37
CA LYS A 223 -0.12 0.75 18.54
C LYS A 223 0.53 -0.62 18.32
N GLN A 224 -0.18 -1.55 17.70
CA GLN A 224 0.37 -2.86 17.36
C GLN A 224 1.46 -2.75 16.30
N TYR A 225 1.26 -1.92 15.26
CA TYR A 225 2.26 -1.64 14.23
C TYR A 225 3.56 -1.13 14.86
N ILE A 226 3.51 -0.07 15.68
CA ILE A 226 4.71 0.50 16.33
C ILE A 226 5.42 -0.55 17.20
N LYS A 227 4.65 -1.40 17.89
CA LYS A 227 5.22 -2.36 18.83
C LYS A 227 5.95 -3.52 18.15
N VAL A 228 5.49 -3.96 16.98
CA VAL A 228 5.89 -5.26 16.41
C VAL A 228 6.40 -5.17 14.97
N GLU A 229 5.98 -4.16 14.23
CA GLU A 229 6.17 -4.10 12.78
C GLU A 229 7.05 -2.93 12.35
N LEU A 230 7.05 -1.85 13.12
CA LEU A 230 7.91 -0.70 12.87
C LEU A 230 9.36 -1.13 13.04
N ASP A 231 10.05 -1.22 11.91
CA ASP A 231 11.50 -1.28 11.84
C ASP A 231 12.00 0.10 11.40
N LYS A 232 12.85 0.73 12.22
CA LYS A 232 13.38 2.07 11.93
C LYS A 232 14.64 2.04 11.07
N ASP A 233 15.20 0.86 10.84
CA ASP A 233 16.44 0.67 10.09
C ASP A 233 16.18 0.33 8.61
N VAL A 234 14.92 0.13 8.22
CA VAL A 234 14.48 -0.16 6.86
C VAL A 234 14.01 1.08 6.10
N SER A 235 13.88 0.94 4.77
CA SER A 235 13.46 2.03 3.88
C SER A 235 12.02 2.48 4.08
N ILE A 236 11.13 1.64 4.61
CA ILE A 236 9.71 1.97 4.84
C ILE A 236 9.40 1.99 6.34
N ILE A 237 9.06 3.17 6.84
CA ILE A 237 8.72 3.42 8.25
C ILE A 237 7.24 3.72 8.47
N ILE A 238 6.46 3.87 7.40
CA ILE A 238 5.00 4.09 7.47
C ILE A 238 4.26 2.76 7.63
N SER A 239 3.05 2.81 8.20
CA SER A 239 2.14 1.69 8.15
C SER A 239 1.39 1.69 6.81
N ILE A 240 1.76 0.81 5.89
CA ILE A 240 1.07 0.63 4.60
C ILE A 240 -0.40 0.26 4.84
N ASP A 241 -0.65 -0.75 5.66
CA ASP A 241 -2.01 -1.24 5.95
C ASP A 241 -2.82 -0.18 6.71
N GLY A 242 -2.21 0.51 7.67
CA GLY A 242 -2.83 1.63 8.40
C GLY A 242 -3.17 2.80 7.48
N THR A 243 -2.32 3.09 6.50
CA THR A 243 -2.56 4.08 5.45
C THR A 243 -3.77 3.72 4.60
N ILE A 244 -3.83 2.49 4.10
CA ILE A 244 -4.96 1.99 3.29
C ILE A 244 -6.27 2.10 4.08
N LEU A 245 -6.29 1.57 5.31
CA LEU A 245 -7.48 1.53 6.14
C LEU A 245 -7.97 2.93 6.55
N TRP A 246 -7.07 3.83 6.93
CA TRP A 246 -7.42 5.20 7.29
C TRP A 246 -8.04 5.97 6.12
N ASN A 247 -7.39 5.96 4.96
CA ASN A 247 -7.90 6.69 3.80
C ASN A 247 -9.18 6.07 3.26
N LEU A 248 -9.32 4.74 3.31
CA LEU A 248 -10.59 4.08 2.99
C LEU A 248 -11.70 4.52 3.95
N ALA A 249 -11.43 4.59 5.25
CA ALA A 249 -12.40 5.07 6.22
C ALA A 249 -12.84 6.51 5.93
N VAL A 250 -11.90 7.39 5.56
CA VAL A 250 -12.19 8.76 5.12
C VAL A 250 -13.06 8.78 3.86
N MET A 251 -12.75 7.94 2.85
CA MET A 251 -13.55 7.84 1.64
C MET A 251 -14.99 7.40 1.92
N LYS A 252 -15.21 6.50 2.88
CA LYS A 252 -16.55 5.93 3.19
C LYS A 252 -17.35 6.75 4.20
N CYS A 253 -16.68 7.45 5.11
CA CYS A 253 -17.33 8.13 6.24
C CYS A 253 -17.11 9.66 6.24
N GLY A 254 -16.32 10.19 5.31
CA GLY A 254 -15.87 11.58 5.31
C GLY A 254 -14.80 11.82 6.39
N GLU A 255 -14.68 13.07 6.83
CA GLU A 255 -13.67 13.47 7.83
C GLU A 255 -13.79 12.66 9.13
N LEU A 256 -12.64 12.25 9.67
CA LEU A 256 -12.49 11.51 10.92
C LEU A 256 -11.74 12.37 11.93
N GLU A 257 -12.06 12.21 13.21
CA GLU A 257 -11.23 12.79 14.26
C GLU A 257 -9.85 12.11 14.25
N PRO A 258 -8.75 12.88 14.15
CA PRO A 258 -7.41 12.31 14.06
C PRO A 258 -7.02 11.50 15.30
N LEU A 259 -6.10 10.56 15.09
CA LEU A 259 -5.36 9.94 16.18
C LEU A 259 -4.37 10.94 16.79
N ASP A 260 -3.69 10.54 17.86
CA ASP A 260 -2.55 11.30 18.37
C ASP A 260 -1.52 11.55 17.25
N GLN A 261 -0.93 12.75 17.21
CA GLN A 261 -0.07 13.18 16.11
C GLN A 261 1.07 12.20 15.81
N GLU A 262 1.65 11.59 16.85
CA GLU A 262 2.71 10.58 16.71
C GLU A 262 2.25 9.37 15.88
N LEU A 263 1.00 8.93 16.02
CA LEU A 263 0.44 7.84 15.24
C LEU A 263 0.07 8.28 13.83
N MET A 264 -0.45 9.49 13.69
CA MET A 264 -0.77 10.09 12.40
C MET A 264 0.48 10.29 11.52
N ASP A 265 1.65 10.48 12.12
CA ASP A 265 2.92 10.60 11.41
C ASP A 265 3.40 9.27 10.77
N PHE A 266 2.74 8.15 11.07
CA PHE A 266 2.96 6.85 10.41
C PHE A 266 1.91 6.51 9.34
N ILE A 267 0.94 7.40 9.09
CA ILE A 267 -0.16 7.20 8.15
C ILE A 267 -0.05 8.26 7.07
N ILE A 268 0.14 7.84 5.81
CA ILE A 268 0.05 8.79 4.70
C ILE A 268 -1.40 9.23 4.55
N THR A 269 -1.65 10.53 4.60
CA THR A 269 -2.96 11.13 4.37
C THR A 269 -2.91 12.16 3.24
N ARG A 270 -4.07 12.50 2.68
CA ARG A 270 -4.20 13.62 1.74
C ARG A 270 -3.62 14.92 2.29
N GLU A 271 -3.94 15.25 3.54
CA GLU A 271 -3.39 16.42 4.22
C GLU A 271 -1.87 16.38 4.28
N SER A 272 -1.32 15.20 4.62
CA SER A 272 0.11 15.05 4.80
C SER A 272 0.92 15.28 3.53
N LEU A 273 0.29 15.08 2.37
CA LEU A 273 0.84 15.26 1.04
C LEU A 273 0.42 16.59 0.38
N GLY A 274 -0.32 17.45 1.09
CA GLY A 274 -0.77 18.75 0.58
C GLY A 274 -1.91 18.68 -0.45
N LEU A 275 -2.74 17.63 -0.41
CA LEU A 275 -3.83 17.39 -1.37
C LEU A 275 -5.21 17.88 -0.91
N ASN A 276 -5.28 18.52 0.25
CA ASN A 276 -6.53 19.12 0.70
C ASN A 276 -6.72 20.47 0.00
N SER A 277 -7.78 20.52 -0.83
CA SER A 277 -8.37 21.73 -1.42
C SER A 277 -9.61 22.12 -0.64
#